data_AF-A0A817DLH6-F1
#
_entry.id   AF-A0A817DLH6-F1
#
_cell.length_a   1.000
_cell.length_b   1.000
_cell.length_c   1.000
_cell.angle_alpha   90.00
_cell.angle_beta   90.00
_cell.angle_gamma   90.00
#
_symmetry.space_group_name_H-M   'P 1'
#
loop_
_entity.id
_entity.type
_entity.pdbx_description
1 polymer ?
#
loop_
_entity_poly.entity_id
_entity_poly.type
_entity_poly.pdbx_seq_one_letter_code
_entity_poly.pdbx_strand_id
1 'polypeptide(L)'
;MVAIIFPFLVASPQYFLREVTLGNLLQIASAFESVHQSLSFIPNSYGIILQWRSATKRLTEFQYVLNELHKAKQNSEIQFLYLPNERFMRIQELTVRLPLKIGEDNSRIFINRLNLVLEAHHAVLITGKRKT
;
A
#
# COMPACT_ATOMS: atom_id res chain seq x y z
N MET A 1 -12.25 -30.04 7.79
CA MET A 1 -12.88 -30.97 8.74
C MET A 1 -12.98 -32.37 8.12
N VAL A 2 -11.87 -33.11 8.00
CA VAL A 2 -11.84 -34.56 7.65
C VAL A 2 -10.67 -35.30 8.35
N ALA A 3 -9.86 -34.63 9.18
CA ALA A 3 -8.61 -35.20 9.72
C ALA A 3 -8.80 -36.19 10.89
N ILE A 4 -9.94 -36.18 11.57
CA ILE A 4 -10.14 -36.94 12.83
C ILE A 4 -10.25 -38.45 12.57
N ILE A 5 -10.78 -38.87 11.42
CA ILE A 5 -11.11 -40.28 11.14
C ILE A 5 -9.93 -41.01 10.48
N PHE A 6 -9.02 -40.27 9.84
CA PHE A 6 -7.91 -40.84 9.08
C PHE A 6 -6.99 -41.77 9.90
N PRO A 7 -6.58 -41.42 11.14
CA PRO A 7 -5.73 -42.31 11.96
C PRO A 7 -6.41 -43.64 12.28
N PHE A 8 -7.73 -43.61 12.52
CA PHE A 8 -8.51 -44.81 12.80
C PHE A 8 -8.59 -45.72 11.57
N LEU A 9 -8.80 -45.16 10.38
CA LEU A 9 -8.87 -45.95 9.15
C LEU A 9 -7.54 -46.66 8.85
N VAL A 10 -6.42 -45.95 8.98
CA VAL A 10 -5.08 -46.50 8.68
C VAL A 10 -4.63 -47.52 9.73
N ALA A 11 -4.95 -47.31 11.01
CA ALA A 11 -4.55 -48.20 12.10
C ALA A 11 -5.55 -49.36 12.35
N SER A 12 -6.77 -49.28 11.81
CA SER A 12 -7.81 -50.32 12.00
C SER A 12 -7.39 -51.73 11.59
N PRO A 13 -6.68 -51.99 10.47
CA PRO A 13 -6.32 -53.35 10.08
C PRO A 13 -5.41 -54.01 11.10
N GLN A 14 -4.43 -53.26 11.63
CA GLN A 14 -3.49 -53.74 12.64
C GLN A 14 -4.18 -53.97 14.00
N TYR A 15 -5.21 -53.18 14.33
CA TYR A 15 -6.03 -53.40 15.52
C TYR A 15 -6.84 -54.69 15.42
N PHE A 16 -7.47 -54.95 14.28
CA PHE A 16 -8.24 -56.19 14.05
C PHE A 16 -7.33 -57.44 13.97
N LEU A 17 -6.09 -57.29 13.52
CA LEU A 17 -5.03 -58.31 13.58
C LEU A 17 -4.43 -58.50 14.99
N ARG A 18 -4.89 -57.74 16.00
CA ARG A 18 -4.40 -57.73 17.39
C ARG A 18 -2.93 -57.32 17.56
N GLU A 19 -2.34 -56.69 16.55
CA GLU A 19 -0.96 -56.19 16.59
C GLU A 19 -0.83 -54.90 17.39
N VAL A 20 -1.92 -54.13 17.49
CA VAL A 20 -2.02 -52.91 18.30
C VAL A 20 -3.28 -52.94 19.17
N THR A 21 -3.15 -52.40 20.38
CA THR A 21 -4.27 -52.28 21.33
C THR A 21 -5.12 -51.05 21.03
N LEU A 22 -6.32 -51.01 21.61
CA LEU A 22 -7.18 -49.82 21.55
C LEU A 22 -6.48 -48.58 22.16
N GLY A 23 -5.70 -48.77 23.23
CA GLY A 23 -4.91 -47.69 23.85
C GLY A 23 -3.88 -47.09 22.89
N ASN A 24 -3.20 -47.94 22.12
CA ASN A 24 -2.23 -47.49 21.12
C ASN A 24 -2.91 -46.74 19.97
N LEU A 25 -4.09 -47.21 19.52
CA LEU A 25 -4.90 -46.53 18.50
C LEU A 25 -5.29 -45.11 18.93
N LEU A 26 -5.71 -44.94 20.19
CA LEU A 26 -6.06 -43.64 20.77
C LEU A 26 -4.84 -42.71 20.89
N GLN A 27 -3.66 -43.24 21.21
CA GLN A 27 -2.41 -42.45 21.24
C GLN A 27 -1.97 -41.99 19.85
N ILE A 28 -2.10 -42.85 18.83
CA ILE A 28 -1.80 -42.48 17.45
C ILE A 28 -2.75 -41.37 16.99
N ALA A 29 -4.05 -41.49 17.30
CA ALA A 29 -5.04 -40.48 16.95
C ALA A 29 -4.75 -39.11 17.63
N SER A 30 -4.38 -39.10 18.92
CA SER A 30 -4.06 -37.85 19.62
C SER A 30 -2.75 -37.22 19.13
N ALA A 31 -1.73 -38.02 18.83
CA ALA A 31 -0.48 -37.54 18.24
C ALA A 31 -0.71 -36.94 16.85
N PHE A 32 -1.54 -37.57 16.02
CA PHE A 32 -1.89 -37.06 14.70
C PHE A 32 -2.64 -35.71 14.78
N GLU A 33 -3.58 -35.56 15.71
CA GLU A 33 -4.30 -34.31 15.93
C GLU A 33 -3.36 -33.16 16.32
N SER A 34 -2.40 -33.42 17.22
CA SER A 34 -1.39 -32.43 17.62
C SER A 34 -0.54 -31.94 16.43
N VAL A 35 -0.12 -32.85 15.56
CA VAL A 35 0.62 -32.50 14.34
C VAL A 35 -0.27 -31.76 13.34
N HIS A 36 -1.51 -32.21 13.14
CA HIS A 36 -2.47 -31.57 12.25
C HIS A 36 -2.78 -30.13 12.68
N GLN A 37 -2.98 -29.88 13.98
CA GLN A 37 -3.16 -28.54 14.53
C GLN A 37 -1.92 -27.67 14.33
N SER A 38 -0.73 -28.21 14.59
CA SER A 38 0.53 -27.50 14.39
C SER A 38 0.75 -27.13 12.92
N LEU A 39 0.42 -28.02 11.99
CA LEU A 39 0.52 -27.75 10.55
C LEU A 39 -0.56 -26.76 10.08
N SER A 40 -1.75 -26.80 10.69
CA SER A 40 -2.86 -25.89 10.39
C SER A 40 -2.59 -24.45 10.84
N PHE A 41 -1.71 -24.23 11.82
CA PHE A 41 -1.29 -22.89 12.20
C PHE A 41 -0.73 -22.10 11.01
N ILE A 42 0.08 -22.73 10.16
CA ILE A 42 0.77 -22.08 9.03
C ILE A 42 -0.21 -21.41 8.05
N PRO A 43 -1.19 -22.14 7.44
CA PRO A 43 -2.15 -21.51 6.54
C PRO A 43 -3.07 -20.52 7.26
N ASN A 44 -3.42 -20.77 8.54
CA ASN A 44 -4.29 -19.88 9.31
C ASN A 44 -3.63 -18.53 9.62
N SER A 45 -2.32 -18.51 9.85
CA SER A 45 -1.57 -17.29 10.14
C SER A 45 -1.23 -16.45 8.91
N TYR A 46 -1.36 -16.99 7.70
CA TYR A 46 -1.01 -16.29 6.46
C TYR A 46 -1.80 -14.99 6.29
N GLY A 47 -3.10 -15.01 6.61
CA GLY A 47 -3.96 -13.83 6.53
C GLY A 47 -3.49 -12.68 7.45
N ILE A 48 -3.04 -13.02 8.66
CA ILE A 48 -2.54 -12.05 9.65
C ILE A 48 -1.25 -11.39 9.15
N ILE A 49 -0.34 -12.19 8.57
CA ILE A 49 0.92 -11.70 8.01
C ILE A 49 0.66 -10.75 6.84
N LEU A 50 -0.29 -11.09 5.96
CA LEU A 50 -0.68 -10.22 4.84
C LEU A 50 -1.27 -8.89 5.32
N GLN A 51 -2.12 -8.92 6.34
CA GLN A 51 -2.70 -7.71 6.92
C GLN A 51 -1.62 -6.81 7.52
N TRP A 52 -0.71 -7.38 8.32
CA TRP A 52 0.43 -6.66 8.87
C TRP A 52 1.29 -6.05 7.76
N ARG A 53 1.68 -6.85 6.76
CA ARG A 53 2.49 -6.38 5.63
C ARG A 53 1.83 -5.23 4.87
N SER A 54 0.52 -5.31 4.65
CA SER A 54 -0.25 -4.25 3.98
C SER A 54 -0.31 -2.96 4.79
N ALA A 55 -0.52 -3.07 6.11
CA ALA A 55 -0.49 -1.92 7.00
C ALA A 55 0.90 -1.25 7.03
N THR A 56 1.97 -2.04 7.20
CA THR A 56 3.35 -1.54 7.18
C THR A 56 3.69 -0.88 5.84
N LYS A 57 3.35 -1.52 4.71
CA LYS A 57 3.59 -0.95 3.38
C LYS A 57 2.93 0.42 3.22
N ARG A 58 1.66 0.56 3.61
CA ARG A 58 0.95 1.85 3.53
C ARG A 58 1.59 2.93 4.41
N LEU A 59 2.08 2.59 5.60
CA LEU A 59 2.77 3.54 6.48
C LEU A 59 4.10 4.00 5.86
N THR A 60 4.87 3.08 5.29
CA THR A 60 6.12 3.40 4.59
C THR A 60 5.87 4.29 3.37
N GLU A 61 4.86 3.97 2.56
CA GLU A 61 4.47 4.78 1.40
C GLU A 61 4.04 6.19 1.82
N PHE A 62 3.27 6.32 2.91
CA PHE A 62 2.89 7.62 3.44
C PHE A 62 4.10 8.46 3.88
N GLN A 63 5.03 7.86 4.62
CA GLN A 63 6.27 8.55 5.01
C GLN A 63 7.11 8.98 3.80
N TYR A 64 7.20 8.13 2.78
CA TYR A 64 7.88 8.44 1.54
C TYR A 64 7.27 9.68 0.85
N VAL A 65 5.94 9.71 0.69
CA VAL A 65 5.24 10.86 0.08
C VAL A 65 5.48 12.15 0.85
N LEU A 66 5.43 12.10 2.20
CA LEU A 66 5.70 13.29 3.01
C LEU A 66 7.12 13.83 2.82
N ASN A 67 8.11 12.94 2.73
CA ASN A 67 9.49 13.35 2.49
C ASN A 67 9.67 13.96 1.10
N GLU A 68 9.04 13.41 0.07
CA GLU A 68 9.07 13.98 -1.28
C GLU A 68 8.39 15.35 -1.33
N LEU A 69 7.26 15.54 -0.64
CA LEU A 69 6.61 16.85 -0.53
C LEU A 69 7.50 17.89 0.18
N HIS A 70 8.20 17.49 1.25
CA HIS A 70 9.14 18.38 1.93
C HIS A 70 10.30 18.82 1.02
N LYS A 71 10.91 17.88 0.28
CA LYS A 71 11.95 18.20 -0.72
C LYS A 71 11.43 19.12 -1.82
N ALA A 72 10.23 18.83 -2.35
CA ALA A 72 9.61 19.65 -3.39
C ALA A 72 9.38 21.09 -2.91
N LYS A 73 8.88 21.26 -1.68
CA LYS A 73 8.68 22.60 -1.09
C LYS A 73 10.00 23.37 -0.94
N GLN A 74 11.07 22.69 -0.57
CA GLN A 74 12.39 23.31 -0.42
C GLN A 74 12.98 23.78 -1.76
N ASN A 75 12.73 23.07 -2.85
CA ASN A 75 13.20 23.42 -4.20
C ASN A 75 12.25 24.35 -4.98
N SER A 76 11.14 24.79 -4.37
CA SER A 76 10.16 25.67 -5.01
C SER A 76 10.54 27.15 -4.80
N GLU A 77 11.45 27.67 -5.61
CA GLU A 77 11.80 29.11 -5.58
C GLU A 77 10.71 29.94 -6.27
N ILE A 78 9.68 30.33 -5.52
CA ILE A 78 8.74 31.38 -5.95
C ILE A 78 9.23 32.71 -5.34
N GLN A 79 9.80 33.58 -6.18
CA GLN A 79 10.21 34.91 -5.76
C GLN A 79 9.03 35.88 -5.89
N PHE A 80 8.55 36.40 -4.75
CA PHE A 80 7.52 37.43 -4.72
C PHE A 80 8.18 38.80 -4.74
N LEU A 81 8.08 39.51 -5.87
CA LEU A 81 8.44 40.93 -5.95
C LEU A 81 7.21 41.77 -5.63
N TYR A 82 7.19 42.41 -4.46
CA TYR A 82 6.15 43.36 -4.09
C TYR A 82 6.57 44.77 -4.51
N LEU A 83 5.87 45.32 -5.50
CA LEU A 83 6.06 46.70 -5.96
C LEU A 83 4.97 47.57 -5.30
N PRO A 84 5.29 48.35 -4.25
CA PRO A 84 4.32 49.23 -3.63
C PRO A 84 3.87 50.25 -4.69
N ASN A 85 2.55 50.41 -4.81
CA ASN A 85 1.84 51.31 -5.75
C ASN A 85 1.45 50.73 -7.13
N GLU A 86 1.82 49.49 -7.46
CA GLU A 86 1.32 48.80 -8.66
C GLU A 86 0.21 47.80 -8.29
N ARG A 87 -0.97 47.99 -8.87
CA ARG A 87 -2.12 47.08 -8.68
C ARG A 87 -2.18 46.02 -9.77
N PHE A 88 -1.04 45.43 -10.16
CA PHE A 88 -1.03 44.29 -11.07
C PHE A 88 -0.22 43.13 -10.50
N MET A 89 -0.70 41.91 -10.72
CA MET A 89 0.02 40.67 -10.41
C MET A 89 0.60 40.13 -11.71
N ARG A 90 1.93 40.02 -11.77
CA ARG A 90 2.63 39.42 -12.91
C ARG A 90 3.23 38.08 -12.49
N ILE A 91 2.87 37.02 -13.21
CA ILE A 91 3.45 35.69 -13.11
C ILE A 91 4.41 35.54 -14.29
N GLN A 92 5.67 35.20 -14.01
CA GLN A 92 6.69 34.98 -15.04
C GLN A 92 7.20 33.54 -14.97
N GLU A 93 7.26 32.89 -16.13
CA GLU A 93 7.84 31.56 -16.35
C GLU A 93 7.34 30.44 -15.42
N LEU A 94 6.10 30.54 -14.94
CA LEU A 94 5.56 29.56 -14.00
C LEU A 94 5.42 28.18 -14.66
N THR A 95 6.17 27.21 -14.14
CA THR A 95 6.14 25.82 -14.58
C THR A 95 5.59 24.94 -13.46
N VAL A 96 4.44 24.31 -13.69
CA VAL A 96 3.78 23.42 -12.73
C VAL A 96 3.97 21.98 -13.19
N ARG A 97 4.62 21.18 -12.34
CA ARG A 97 4.81 19.74 -12.53
C ARG A 97 3.89 18.97 -11.61
N LEU A 98 3.32 17.89 -12.12
CA LEU A 98 2.53 16.97 -11.30
C LEU A 98 3.48 16.17 -10.39
N PRO A 99 3.10 15.91 -9.14
CA PRO A 99 3.87 15.04 -8.28
C PRO A 99 3.94 13.63 -8.88
N LEU A 100 5.12 13.03 -8.85
CA LEU A 100 5.37 11.67 -9.32
C LEU A 100 4.46 10.69 -8.57
N LYS A 101 3.82 9.76 -9.27
CA LYS A 101 3.25 8.58 -8.63
C LYS A 101 4.38 7.60 -8.30
N ILE A 102 4.30 6.98 -7.13
CA ILE A 102 5.26 5.94 -6.70
C ILE A 102 5.31 4.84 -7.79
N GLY A 103 6.48 4.67 -8.42
CA GLY A 103 6.71 3.72 -9.52
C GLY A 103 6.67 4.31 -10.94
N GLU A 104 6.39 5.61 -11.10
CA GLU A 104 6.49 6.32 -12.38
C GLU A 104 7.71 7.26 -12.33
N ASP A 105 8.67 7.08 -13.25
CA ASP A 105 9.96 7.78 -13.23
C ASP A 105 9.89 9.18 -13.89
N ASN A 106 8.78 9.51 -14.55
CA ASN A 106 8.63 10.74 -15.31
C ASN A 106 7.59 11.69 -14.70
N SER A 107 8.08 12.86 -14.27
CA SER A 107 7.20 13.94 -13.80
C SER A 107 6.52 14.58 -15.00
N ARG A 108 5.19 14.45 -15.07
CA ARG A 108 4.42 15.07 -16.15
C ARG A 108 4.34 16.57 -15.90
N ILE A 109 4.82 17.36 -16.86
CA ILE A 109 4.68 18.82 -16.83
C ILE A 109 3.23 19.16 -17.21
N PHE A 110 2.50 19.79 -16.30
CA PHE A 110 1.11 20.19 -16.51
C PHE A 110 1.02 21.58 -17.14
N ILE A 111 1.75 22.54 -16.58
CA ILE A 111 1.89 23.90 -17.11
C ILE A 111 3.38 24.16 -17.34
N ASN A 112 3.73 24.67 -18.51
CA ASN A 112 5.10 24.98 -18.87
C ASN A 112 5.22 26.48 -19.19
N ARG A 113 6.08 27.19 -18.45
CA ARG A 113 6.42 28.61 -18.68
C ARG A 113 5.20 29.52 -18.90
N LEU A 114 4.26 29.52 -17.95
CA LEU A 114 3.11 30.42 -17.99
C LEU A 114 3.55 31.85 -17.62
N ASN A 115 3.29 32.77 -18.55
CA ASN A 115 3.38 34.21 -18.33
C ASN A 115 1.97 34.78 -18.27
N LEU A 116 1.63 35.47 -17.18
CA LEU A 116 0.31 36.03 -16.97
C LEU A 116 0.45 37.41 -16.34
N VAL A 117 -0.33 38.38 -16.81
CA VAL A 117 -0.46 39.70 -16.18
C VAL A 117 -1.92 39.89 -15.80
N LEU A 118 -2.17 40.15 -14.53
CA LEU A 118 -3.48 40.42 -13.95
C LEU A 118 -3.48 41.88 -13.48
N GLU A 119 -4.27 42.73 -14.12
CA GLU A 119 -4.48 44.10 -13.66
C GLU A 119 -5.66 44.14 -12.67
N ALA A 120 -5.55 44.92 -11.60
CA ALA A 120 -6.66 45.10 -10.68
C ALA A 120 -7.84 45.77 -11.41
N HIS A 121 -9.04 45.27 -11.14
CA HIS A 121 -10.33 45.67 -11.73
C HIS A 121 -10.71 44.98 -13.04
N HIS A 122 -9.89 44.07 -13.57
CA HIS A 122 -10.28 43.19 -14.69
C HIS A 122 -10.57 41.76 -14.21
N ALA A 123 -11.80 41.29 -14.45
CA ALA A 123 -12.17 39.89 -14.22
C ALA A 123 -11.59 39.03 -15.36
N VAL A 124 -10.62 38.17 -15.02
CA VAL A 124 -10.00 37.25 -15.99
C VAL A 124 -10.60 35.86 -15.82
N LEU A 125 -11.18 35.33 -16.89
CA LEU A 125 -11.72 33.97 -16.92
C LEU A 125 -10.65 32.99 -17.43
N ILE A 126 -10.24 32.05 -16.58
CA ILE A 126 -9.32 30.98 -16.95
C ILE A 126 -10.14 29.85 -17.57
N THR A 127 -10.01 29.65 -18.88
CA THR A 127 -10.65 28.54 -19.61
C THR A 127 -9.60 27.52 -20.05
N GLY A 128 -9.97 26.24 -20.10
CA GLY A 128 -9.05 25.18 -20.51
C GLY A 128 -9.77 23.86 -20.76
N LYS A 129 -9.30 23.11 -21.76
CA LYS A 129 -9.79 21.75 -22.06
C LYS A 129 -9.06 20.76 -21.16
N ARG A 130 -9.78 19.78 -20.59
CA ARG A 130 -9.18 18.73 -19.74
C ARG A 130 -8.13 17.97 -20.55
N LYS A 131 -6.85 18.18 -20.24
CA LYS A 131 -5.74 17.41 -20.82
C LYS A 131 -5.87 15.97 -20.27
N THR A 132 -6.25 15.06 -21.16
CA THR A 132 -6.46 13.64 -20.85
C THR A 132 -5.13 12.90 -20.91
#